data_AF-A0A7R8X5F2-F1
#
_entry.id   AF-A0A7R8X5F2-F1
#
_cell.length_a   1.000
_cell.length_b   1.000
_cell.length_c   1.000
_cell.angle_alpha   90.00
_cell.angle_beta   90.00
_cell.angle_gamma   90.00
#
_symmetry.space_group_name_H-M   'P 1'
#
loop_
_entity.id
_entity.type
_entity.pdbx_description
1 polymer ?
#
loop_
_entity_poly.entity_id
_entity_poly.type
_entity_poly.pdbx_seq_one_letter_code
_entity_poly.pdbx_strand_id
1 'polypeptide(L)'
;MQVTVPKRFSLAIVILHFTTRNLWGQDWSGIIAVRGPLNLTRAIWDRNITVVGMYKLIEGFLESLGFPRMTDTFWRSSVLQSPPNKASCHGMAFDMMDPQGQDFRIKYCTERNEEGLRTAVHEMGHIAYFMAYSHQPVLFRRGNVILHEAIGDSLFLSLKNRGFWGIPSRRSKKEEVEGLGSLLGEALRTLPFLAFSYVVDEWRWYVSNEADTNGDEDTLNDDWWQLVRRYQGLSPPEPRRGASHFDPASKHHLLLNSPYWPYFLARLLSFQLHEAFCKEKDPSSPLHLCSIYGNKIVGKKLR
;
A
#
# COMPACT_ATOMS: atom_id res chain seq x y z
N MET A 1 -7.90 24.42 23.65
CA MET A 1 -7.14 25.28 22.73
C MET A 1 -7.97 25.42 21.45
N GLN A 2 -8.78 26.47 21.34
CA GLN A 2 -9.62 26.70 20.16
C GLN A 2 -8.73 27.17 19.01
N VAL A 3 -8.48 26.30 18.05
CA VAL A 3 -7.83 26.68 16.78
C VAL A 3 -8.93 27.23 15.88
N THR A 4 -8.96 28.54 15.71
CA THR A 4 -9.80 29.24 14.76
C THR A 4 -9.37 28.89 13.34
N VAL A 5 -10.17 28.06 12.66
CA VAL A 5 -10.01 27.79 11.22
C VAL A 5 -10.49 29.03 10.46
N PRO A 6 -9.68 29.63 9.56
CA PRO A 6 -10.09 30.81 8.83
C PRO A 6 -11.27 30.49 7.90
N LYS A 7 -12.35 31.27 8.03
CA LYS A 7 -13.65 31.15 7.33
C LYS A 7 -13.62 31.40 5.80
N ARG A 8 -12.46 31.43 5.13
CA ARG A 8 -12.38 31.72 3.69
C ARG A 8 -11.26 30.96 2.99
N PHE A 9 -11.49 29.67 2.77
CA PHE A 9 -11.07 29.02 1.54
C PHE A 9 -12.31 28.39 0.91
N SER A 10 -13.03 29.16 0.09
CA SER A 10 -13.95 28.58 -0.89
C SER A 10 -13.08 28.04 -2.04
N LEU A 11 -12.35 26.95 -1.77
CA LEU A 11 -11.71 26.16 -2.81
C LEU A 11 -12.79 25.21 -3.33
N ALA A 12 -12.95 25.18 -4.66
CA ALA A 12 -13.82 24.22 -5.33
C ALA A 12 -13.53 22.82 -4.77
N ILE A 13 -14.51 22.23 -4.07
CA ILE A 13 -14.35 20.90 -3.50
C ILE A 13 -14.19 19.93 -4.67
N VAL A 14 -13.13 19.13 -4.63
CA VAL A 14 -12.80 18.21 -5.72
C VAL A 14 -13.82 17.07 -5.73
N ILE A 15 -14.46 16.82 -6.87
CA ILE A 15 -15.50 15.77 -6.98
C ILE A 15 -14.83 14.40 -7.07
N LEU A 16 -15.09 13.53 -6.09
CA LEU A 16 -14.39 12.26 -5.84
C LEU A 16 -14.12 11.42 -7.11
N HIS A 17 -15.16 11.13 -7.88
CA HIS A 17 -15.09 10.14 -8.96
C HIS A 17 -14.43 10.67 -10.24
N PHE A 18 -14.72 11.91 -10.62
CA PHE A 18 -14.25 12.49 -11.90
C PHE A 18 -12.77 12.85 -11.88
N THR A 19 -12.22 13.14 -10.70
CA THR A 19 -10.86 13.65 -10.60
C THR A 19 -9.88 12.57 -10.20
N THR A 20 -10.14 11.80 -9.14
CA THR A 20 -9.15 10.91 -8.50
C THR A 20 -8.89 9.62 -9.28
N ARG A 21 -9.84 9.17 -10.11
CA ARG A 21 -9.86 7.84 -10.74
C ARG A 21 -9.70 6.68 -9.74
N ASN A 22 -10.07 6.91 -8.49
CA ASN A 22 -10.10 5.91 -7.42
C ASN A 22 -11.47 5.97 -6.74
N LEU A 23 -12.07 4.81 -6.45
CA LEU A 23 -13.43 4.73 -5.90
C LEU A 23 -13.60 5.50 -4.58
N TRP A 24 -12.55 5.55 -3.75
CA TRP A 24 -12.57 6.17 -2.43
C TRP A 24 -11.68 7.42 -2.33
N GLY A 25 -11.01 7.82 -3.43
CA GLY A 25 -10.13 8.99 -3.43
C GLY A 25 -8.86 8.81 -2.59
N GLN A 26 -8.52 7.58 -2.23
CA GLN A 26 -7.34 7.28 -1.39
C GLN A 26 -6.02 7.28 -2.18
N ASP A 27 -6.08 7.27 -3.52
CA ASP A 27 -4.93 7.31 -4.42
C ASP A 27 -5.25 8.26 -5.58
N TRP A 28 -4.41 9.28 -5.78
CA TRP A 28 -4.55 10.29 -6.84
C TRP A 28 -3.49 10.16 -7.94
N SER A 29 -2.75 9.06 -7.98
CA SER A 29 -1.78 8.81 -9.07
C SER A 29 -2.46 8.66 -10.44
N GLY A 30 -3.76 8.35 -10.47
CA GLY A 30 -4.56 8.27 -11.69
C GLY A 30 -4.96 9.62 -12.29
N ILE A 31 -4.81 10.75 -11.55
CA ILE A 31 -5.27 12.07 -12.02
C ILE A 31 -4.43 12.55 -13.22
N ILE A 32 -3.12 12.37 -13.14
CA ILE A 32 -2.17 12.85 -14.13
C ILE A 32 -1.27 11.68 -14.52
N ALA A 33 -1.02 11.52 -15.82
CA ALA A 33 0.00 10.59 -16.30
C ALA A 33 1.39 11.11 -15.92
N VAL A 34 1.84 10.81 -14.71
CA VAL A 34 3.15 11.23 -14.23
C VAL A 34 4.23 10.38 -14.89
N ARG A 35 5.14 11.04 -15.61
CA ARG A 35 6.27 10.36 -16.25
C ARG A 35 7.45 10.34 -15.29
N GLY A 36 7.65 9.19 -14.64
CA GLY A 36 8.86 8.88 -13.89
C GLY A 36 9.99 8.38 -14.81
N PRO A 37 11.21 8.19 -14.27
CA PRO A 37 12.37 7.74 -15.04
C PRO A 37 12.30 6.23 -15.37
N LEU A 38 11.34 5.54 -14.78
CA LEU A 38 11.00 4.15 -14.99
C LEU A 38 9.48 4.02 -15.04
N ASN A 39 8.96 3.44 -16.12
CA ASN A 39 7.57 3.00 -16.20
C ASN A 39 7.54 1.49 -15.92
N LEU A 40 7.16 1.12 -14.69
CA LEU A 40 7.16 -0.27 -14.24
C LEU A 40 6.20 -1.15 -15.06
N THR A 41 5.01 -0.64 -15.36
CA THR A 41 4.05 -1.35 -16.22
C THR A 41 4.68 -1.68 -17.57
N ARG A 42 5.26 -0.70 -18.25
CA ARG A 42 5.93 -0.92 -19.54
C ARG A 42 7.13 -1.87 -19.40
N ALA A 43 7.92 -1.73 -18.33
CA ALA A 43 9.04 -2.63 -18.04
C ALA A 43 8.62 -4.10 -17.86
N ILE A 44 7.42 -4.34 -17.30
CA ILE A 44 6.80 -5.67 -17.17
C ILE A 44 6.37 -6.20 -18.54
N TRP A 45 5.69 -5.38 -19.35
CA TRP A 45 5.20 -5.76 -20.67
C TRP A 45 6.31 -5.98 -21.69
N ASP A 46 7.26 -5.05 -21.80
CA ASP A 46 8.36 -5.10 -22.79
C ASP A 46 9.28 -6.31 -22.54
N ARG A 47 9.40 -6.77 -21.29
CA ARG A 47 10.16 -7.99 -20.92
C ARG A 47 9.31 -9.26 -20.90
N ASN A 48 8.04 -9.18 -21.29
CA ASN A 48 7.07 -10.26 -21.24
C ASN A 48 7.01 -10.99 -19.87
N ILE A 49 7.11 -10.24 -18.78
CA ILE A 49 7.04 -10.80 -17.43
C ILE A 49 5.60 -11.25 -17.18
N THR A 50 5.41 -12.53 -16.90
CA THR A 50 4.12 -13.13 -16.53
C THR A 50 3.77 -12.83 -15.08
N VAL A 51 2.53 -13.09 -14.65
CA VAL A 51 2.14 -12.94 -13.24
C VAL A 51 3.07 -13.74 -12.33
N VAL A 52 3.26 -15.03 -12.58
CA VAL A 52 4.22 -15.86 -11.82
C VAL A 52 5.63 -15.30 -11.91
N GLY A 53 6.03 -14.77 -13.07
CA GLY A 53 7.30 -14.07 -13.26
C GLY A 53 7.48 -12.85 -12.35
N MET A 54 6.42 -12.10 -12.06
CA MET A 54 6.45 -10.99 -11.10
C MET A 54 6.76 -11.51 -9.70
N TYR A 55 6.08 -12.55 -9.23
CA TYR A 55 6.36 -13.18 -7.94
C TYR A 55 7.78 -13.75 -7.86
N LYS A 56 8.28 -14.36 -8.94
CA LYS A 56 9.67 -14.86 -9.01
C LYS A 56 10.70 -13.74 -8.98
N LEU A 57 10.42 -12.60 -9.60
CA LEU A 57 11.24 -11.41 -9.53
C LEU A 57 11.31 -10.86 -8.10
N ILE A 58 10.19 -10.85 -7.38
CA ILE A 58 10.14 -10.43 -5.97
C ILE A 58 10.86 -11.43 -5.06
N GLU A 59 10.67 -12.74 -5.26
CA GLU A 59 11.42 -13.80 -4.58
C GLU A 59 12.93 -13.60 -4.77
N GLY A 60 13.39 -13.36 -6.01
CA GLY A 60 14.79 -13.06 -6.30
C GLY A 60 15.31 -11.79 -5.62
N PHE A 61 14.47 -10.77 -5.47
CA PHE A 61 14.81 -9.57 -4.69
C PHE A 61 15.01 -9.92 -3.21
N LEU A 62 14.09 -10.67 -2.60
CA LEU A 62 14.19 -11.13 -1.21
C LEU A 62 15.40 -12.05 -0.99
N GLU A 63 15.66 -13.00 -1.89
CA GLU A 63 16.85 -13.87 -1.88
C GLU A 63 18.15 -13.04 -1.91
N SER A 64 18.19 -11.95 -2.68
CA SER A 64 19.36 -11.06 -2.74
C SER A 64 19.69 -10.41 -1.39
N LEU A 65 18.70 -10.25 -0.53
CA LEU A 65 18.82 -9.77 0.86
C LEU A 65 19.15 -10.91 1.83
N GLY A 66 19.12 -12.16 1.37
CA GLY A 66 19.38 -13.36 2.17
C GLY A 66 18.15 -13.95 2.85
N PHE A 67 16.94 -13.61 2.39
CA PHE A 67 15.74 -14.34 2.79
C PHE A 67 15.71 -15.73 2.13
N PRO A 68 15.07 -16.72 2.77
CA PRO A 68 14.80 -18.00 2.12
C PRO A 68 13.85 -17.84 0.93
N ARG A 69 13.88 -18.82 0.02
CA ARG A 69 12.90 -18.95 -1.06
C ARG A 69 11.51 -19.20 -0.51
N MET A 70 10.49 -18.82 -1.27
CA MET A 70 9.11 -19.21 -0.98
C MET A 70 8.99 -20.73 -1.02
N THR A 71 8.14 -21.29 -0.16
CA THR A 71 7.97 -22.75 -0.04
C THR A 71 7.31 -23.34 -1.28
N ASP A 72 7.48 -24.65 -1.51
CA ASP A 72 6.77 -25.34 -2.60
C ASP A 72 5.25 -25.24 -2.42
N THR A 73 4.78 -25.27 -1.17
CA THR A 73 3.36 -25.12 -0.84
C THR A 73 2.82 -23.75 -1.22
N PHE A 74 3.62 -22.68 -1.03
CA PHE A 74 3.28 -21.33 -1.50
C PHE A 74 2.99 -21.32 -3.01
N TRP A 75 3.89 -21.88 -3.82
CA TRP A 75 3.73 -21.88 -5.28
C TRP A 75 2.56 -22.73 -5.77
N ARG A 76 2.32 -23.88 -5.14
CA ARG A 76 1.22 -24.78 -5.54
C ARG A 76 -0.17 -24.30 -5.08
N SER A 77 -0.25 -23.62 -3.94
CA SER A 77 -1.53 -23.39 -3.24
C SER A 77 -1.98 -21.93 -3.23
N SER A 78 -1.12 -20.99 -3.61
CA SER A 78 -1.50 -19.58 -3.72
C SER A 78 -2.35 -19.31 -4.96
N VAL A 79 -3.30 -18.38 -4.83
CA VAL A 79 -4.06 -17.83 -5.95
C VAL A 79 -3.39 -16.53 -6.36
N LEU A 80 -2.50 -16.59 -7.35
CA LEU A 80 -1.70 -15.44 -7.80
C LEU A 80 -2.35 -14.66 -8.95
N GLN A 81 -3.31 -15.27 -9.63
CA GLN A 81 -4.05 -14.68 -10.75
C GLN A 81 -5.54 -15.00 -10.58
N SER A 82 -6.41 -14.20 -11.21
CA SER A 82 -7.86 -14.36 -11.07
C SER A 82 -8.30 -15.79 -11.44
N PRO A 83 -8.92 -16.55 -10.50
CA PRO A 83 -9.46 -17.85 -10.82
C PRO A 83 -10.75 -17.70 -11.64
N PRO A 84 -11.21 -18.74 -12.35
CA PRO A 84 -12.47 -18.70 -13.12
C PRO A 84 -13.72 -18.37 -12.27
N ASN A 85 -13.64 -18.56 -10.95
CA ASN A 85 -14.74 -18.34 -10.01
C ASN A 85 -14.60 -17.01 -9.25
N LYS A 86 -15.75 -16.45 -8.85
CA LYS A 86 -15.97 -15.15 -8.18
C LYS A 86 -15.34 -15.01 -6.78
N ALA A 87 -14.07 -15.35 -6.61
CA ALA A 87 -13.35 -15.07 -5.37
C ALA A 87 -13.08 -13.56 -5.25
N SER A 88 -13.17 -13.01 -4.03
CA SER A 88 -12.74 -11.63 -3.79
C SER A 88 -11.28 -11.44 -4.21
N CYS A 89 -11.01 -10.38 -4.98
CA CYS A 89 -9.70 -10.02 -5.52
C CYS A 89 -8.88 -9.09 -4.61
N HIS A 90 -9.32 -8.83 -3.37
CA HIS A 90 -8.51 -8.10 -2.38
C HIS A 90 -7.27 -8.92 -2.01
N GLY A 91 -6.09 -8.30 -2.10
CA GLY A 91 -4.81 -8.91 -1.74
C GLY A 91 -4.81 -9.32 -0.28
N MET A 92 -4.40 -10.56 -0.02
CA MET A 92 -4.23 -11.10 1.33
C MET A 92 -3.12 -12.13 1.35
N ALA A 93 -2.38 -12.17 2.45
CA ALA A 93 -1.38 -13.17 2.77
C ALA A 93 -1.80 -13.98 4.02
N PHE A 94 -1.46 -15.26 4.04
CA PHE A 94 -1.86 -16.20 5.08
C PHE A 94 -0.66 -17.00 5.59
N ASP A 95 -0.52 -17.08 6.91
CA ASP A 95 0.15 -18.17 7.61
C ASP A 95 -0.93 -19.19 7.99
N MET A 96 -0.88 -20.38 7.39
CA MET A 96 -1.87 -21.44 7.64
C MET A 96 -1.62 -22.15 8.98
N MET A 97 -0.55 -21.78 9.70
CA MET A 97 -0.16 -22.33 11.00
C MET A 97 -0.11 -23.85 10.99
N ASP A 98 0.37 -24.43 9.89
CA ASP A 98 0.54 -25.86 9.79
C ASP A 98 1.57 -26.36 10.82
N PRO A 99 1.48 -27.63 11.26
CA PRO A 99 2.40 -28.15 12.28
C PRO A 99 3.87 -28.10 11.87
N GLN A 100 4.17 -28.10 10.56
CA GLN A 100 5.53 -28.00 10.03
C GLN A 100 5.99 -26.53 9.85
N GLY A 101 5.08 -25.56 9.92
CA GLY A 101 5.37 -24.13 9.74
C GLY A 101 5.90 -23.79 8.35
N GLN A 102 5.35 -24.42 7.31
CA GLN A 102 5.77 -24.29 5.91
C GLN A 102 4.64 -23.86 4.95
N ASP A 103 3.41 -23.77 5.42
CA ASP A 103 2.23 -23.47 4.61
C ASP A 103 1.86 -21.99 4.70
N PHE A 104 2.43 -21.21 3.76
CA PHE A 104 2.15 -19.79 3.58
C PHE A 104 1.56 -19.55 2.20
N ARG A 105 0.54 -18.70 2.09
CA ARG A 105 -0.21 -18.52 0.83
C ARG A 105 -0.59 -17.08 0.59
N ILE A 106 -0.69 -16.70 -0.68
CA ILE A 106 -1.29 -15.44 -1.13
C ILE A 106 -2.59 -15.71 -1.88
N LYS A 107 -3.56 -14.81 -1.73
CA LYS A 107 -4.74 -14.74 -2.59
C LYS A 107 -4.88 -13.33 -3.15
N TYR A 108 -4.56 -13.16 -4.43
CA TYR A 108 -4.66 -11.87 -5.12
C TYR A 108 -4.86 -12.06 -6.63
N CYS A 109 -5.72 -11.25 -7.24
CA CYS A 109 -5.94 -11.24 -8.68
C CYS A 109 -4.91 -10.32 -9.35
N THR A 110 -3.65 -10.75 -9.42
CA THR A 110 -2.56 -9.89 -9.90
C THR A 110 -2.75 -9.50 -11.35
N GLU A 111 -2.70 -8.20 -11.61
CA GLU A 111 -2.62 -7.64 -12.95
C GLU A 111 -1.17 -7.36 -13.35
N ARG A 112 -0.87 -7.42 -14.66
CA ARG A 112 0.46 -7.14 -15.21
C ARG A 112 0.70 -5.63 -15.34
N ASN A 113 0.72 -4.93 -14.21
CA ASN A 113 0.97 -3.49 -14.15
C ASN A 113 1.71 -3.12 -12.84
N GLU A 114 2.07 -1.84 -12.69
CA GLU A 114 2.75 -1.34 -11.49
C GLU A 114 1.95 -1.57 -10.21
N GLU A 115 0.62 -1.44 -10.25
CA GLU A 115 -0.23 -1.64 -9.07
C GLU A 115 -0.24 -3.10 -8.65
N GLY A 116 -0.42 -4.02 -9.60
CA GLY A 116 -0.32 -5.46 -9.35
C GLY A 116 1.06 -5.86 -8.83
N LEU A 117 2.14 -5.23 -9.32
CA LEU A 117 3.48 -5.45 -8.78
C LEU A 117 3.58 -4.95 -7.33
N ARG A 118 3.07 -3.75 -7.04
CA ARG A 118 3.09 -3.17 -5.69
C ARG A 118 2.36 -4.05 -4.70
N THR A 119 1.14 -4.47 -5.02
CA THR A 119 0.37 -5.37 -4.15
C THR A 119 1.07 -6.71 -4.01
N ALA A 120 1.61 -7.30 -5.09
CA ALA A 120 2.35 -8.56 -4.98
C ALA A 120 3.58 -8.46 -4.05
N VAL A 121 4.32 -7.33 -4.11
CA VAL A 121 5.45 -7.07 -3.19
C VAL A 121 4.97 -6.91 -1.76
N HIS A 122 3.88 -6.17 -1.55
CA HIS A 122 3.26 -5.96 -0.25
C HIS A 122 2.92 -7.30 0.40
N GLU A 123 2.15 -8.15 -0.30
CA GLU A 123 1.74 -9.46 0.19
C GLU A 123 2.93 -10.42 0.39
N MET A 124 3.92 -10.41 -0.51
CA MET A 124 5.14 -11.22 -0.32
C MET A 124 6.00 -10.74 0.84
N GLY A 125 5.91 -9.45 1.20
CA GLY A 125 6.49 -8.92 2.43
C GLY A 125 5.88 -9.56 3.67
N HIS A 126 4.56 -9.73 3.70
CA HIS A 126 3.90 -10.49 4.78
C HIS A 126 4.37 -11.94 4.82
N ILE A 127 4.45 -12.63 3.68
CA ILE A 127 4.93 -14.03 3.63
C ILE A 127 6.36 -14.14 4.15
N ALA A 128 7.26 -13.25 3.73
CA ALA A 128 8.63 -13.21 4.22
C ALA A 128 8.69 -13.01 5.74
N TYR A 129 7.80 -12.17 6.29
CA TYR A 129 7.71 -11.96 7.73
C TYR A 129 7.15 -13.20 8.47
N PHE A 130 6.11 -13.85 7.92
CA PHE A 130 5.56 -15.10 8.45
C PHE A 130 6.63 -16.20 8.52
N MET A 131 7.39 -16.35 7.45
CA MET A 131 8.49 -17.31 7.40
C MET A 131 9.60 -17.00 8.41
N ALA A 132 9.89 -15.71 8.66
CA ALA A 132 10.95 -15.31 9.59
C ALA A 132 10.63 -15.71 11.03
N TYR A 133 9.38 -15.59 11.47
CA TYR A 133 8.97 -15.95 12.83
C TYR A 133 8.27 -17.31 12.95
N SER A 134 8.23 -18.13 11.90
CA SER A 134 7.49 -19.40 11.91
C SER A 134 7.99 -20.41 12.94
N HIS A 135 9.23 -20.25 13.43
CA HIS A 135 9.78 -21.07 14.51
C HIS A 135 9.22 -20.72 15.90
N GLN A 136 8.54 -19.57 16.05
CA GLN A 136 7.92 -19.16 17.31
C GLN A 136 6.68 -20.01 17.62
N PRO A 137 6.31 -20.17 18.91
CA PRO A 137 5.03 -20.78 19.28
C PRO A 137 3.86 -20.06 18.61
N VAL A 138 2.79 -20.78 18.25
CA VAL A 138 1.65 -20.24 17.48
C VAL A 138 1.08 -18.95 18.07
N LEU A 139 1.01 -18.83 19.40
CA LEU A 139 0.53 -17.62 20.08
C LEU A 139 1.40 -16.37 19.83
N PHE A 140 2.69 -16.56 19.53
CA PHE A 140 3.67 -15.50 19.24
C PHE A 140 3.92 -15.32 17.74
N ARG A 141 3.27 -16.09 16.86
CA ARG A 141 3.32 -15.89 15.39
C ARG A 141 2.41 -14.75 14.93
N ARG A 142 2.52 -13.61 15.63
CA ARG A 142 1.82 -12.36 15.32
C ARG A 142 2.81 -11.22 15.49
N GLY A 143 3.22 -10.60 14.40
CA GLY A 143 4.01 -9.38 14.43
C GLY A 143 3.17 -8.18 14.85
N ASN A 144 3.85 -7.06 15.09
CA ASN A 144 3.16 -5.77 15.18
C ASN A 144 2.48 -5.47 13.83
N VAL A 145 1.19 -5.12 13.85
CA VAL A 145 0.41 -4.91 12.62
C VAL A 145 1.00 -3.80 11.75
N ILE A 146 1.53 -2.73 12.37
CA ILE A 146 2.20 -1.64 11.65
C ILE A 146 3.44 -2.16 10.91
N LEU A 147 4.22 -3.04 11.54
CA LEU A 147 5.39 -3.64 10.90
C LEU A 147 5.00 -4.55 9.73
N HIS A 148 3.93 -5.35 9.89
CA HIS A 148 3.41 -6.19 8.81
C HIS A 148 3.10 -5.37 7.56
N GLU A 149 2.40 -4.27 7.73
CA GLU A 149 1.98 -3.39 6.64
C GLU A 149 3.15 -2.57 6.06
N ALA A 150 4.15 -2.20 6.89
CA ALA A 150 5.24 -1.32 6.47
C ALA A 150 6.35 -2.03 5.69
N ILE A 151 6.64 -3.30 6.02
CA ILE A 151 7.77 -4.03 5.43
C ILE A 151 7.61 -4.15 3.92
N GLY A 152 6.48 -4.69 3.45
CA GLY A 152 6.23 -4.87 2.02
C GLY A 152 6.28 -3.54 1.24
N ASP A 153 5.68 -2.48 1.78
CA ASP A 153 5.70 -1.15 1.20
C ASP A 153 7.14 -0.58 1.10
N SER A 154 7.97 -0.80 2.12
CA SER A 154 9.38 -0.37 2.11
C SER A 154 10.20 -1.09 1.03
N LEU A 155 9.93 -2.38 0.79
CA LEU A 155 10.60 -3.15 -0.28
C LEU A 155 10.22 -2.61 -1.65
N PHE A 156 8.95 -2.23 -1.84
CA PHE A 156 8.49 -1.66 -3.10
C PHE A 156 9.23 -0.37 -3.46
N LEU A 157 9.51 0.51 -2.48
CA LEU A 157 10.30 1.73 -2.72
C LEU A 157 11.68 1.42 -3.33
N SER A 158 12.32 0.34 -2.88
CA SER A 158 13.60 -0.12 -3.42
C SER A 158 13.50 -0.77 -4.81
N LEU A 159 12.37 -1.38 -5.15
CA LEU A 159 12.13 -2.01 -6.46
C LEU A 159 11.93 -0.99 -7.59
N LYS A 160 11.61 0.27 -7.28
CA LYS A 160 11.49 1.35 -8.27
C LYS A 160 12.84 1.80 -8.85
N ASN A 161 13.96 1.31 -8.31
CA ASN A 161 15.29 1.66 -8.80
C ASN A 161 15.57 1.06 -10.18
N ARG A 162 16.06 1.89 -11.11
CA ARG A 162 16.36 1.50 -12.49
C ARG A 162 17.43 0.42 -12.63
N GLY A 163 18.43 0.42 -11.76
CA GLY A 163 19.52 -0.56 -11.75
C GLY A 163 19.00 -1.97 -11.48
N PHE A 164 18.01 -2.14 -10.60
CA PHE A 164 17.35 -3.43 -10.39
C PHE A 164 16.71 -3.97 -11.68
N TRP A 165 16.14 -3.08 -12.50
CA TRP A 165 15.59 -3.44 -13.80
C TRP A 165 16.63 -3.48 -14.93
N GLY A 166 17.94 -3.38 -14.64
CA GLY A 166 18.99 -3.36 -15.66
C GLY A 166 18.90 -2.16 -16.60
N ILE A 167 18.25 -1.07 -16.18
CA ILE A 167 18.16 0.17 -16.96
C ILE A 167 19.29 1.09 -16.49
N PRO A 168 20.25 1.45 -17.36
CA PRO A 168 21.37 2.32 -16.98
C PRO A 168 20.88 3.67 -16.47
N SER A 169 21.49 4.21 -15.41
CA SER A 169 21.29 5.61 -15.01
C SER A 169 22.13 6.54 -15.89
N ARG A 170 21.56 7.67 -16.32
CA ARG A 170 22.23 8.70 -17.14
C ARG A 170 21.97 10.07 -16.53
N ARG A 171 22.90 10.57 -15.70
CA ARG A 171 22.83 11.94 -15.13
C ARG A 171 22.65 12.99 -16.22
N SER A 172 21.40 13.32 -16.51
CA SER A 172 20.97 14.22 -17.56
C SER A 172 19.83 15.05 -17.03
N LYS A 173 19.68 16.26 -17.54
CA LYS A 173 18.59 17.17 -17.14
C LYS A 173 17.20 16.53 -17.30
N LYS A 174 17.06 15.61 -18.26
CA LYS A 174 15.85 14.80 -18.45
C LYS A 174 15.58 13.86 -17.27
N GLU A 175 16.61 13.20 -16.74
CA GLU A 175 16.47 12.31 -15.59
C GLU A 175 16.13 13.07 -14.29
N GLU A 176 16.60 14.30 -14.14
CA GLU A 176 16.23 15.15 -13.00
C GLU A 176 14.72 15.49 -13.02
N VAL A 177 14.20 15.90 -14.18
CA VAL A 177 12.77 16.18 -14.38
C VAL A 177 11.93 14.90 -14.21
N GLU A 178 12.40 13.77 -14.74
CA GLU A 178 11.73 12.48 -14.53
C GLU A 178 11.76 12.06 -13.05
N GLY A 179 12.83 12.34 -12.31
CA GLY A 179 12.93 12.15 -10.87
C GLY A 179 11.87 12.92 -10.09
N LEU A 180 11.62 14.19 -10.46
CA LEU A 180 10.50 14.97 -9.92
C LEU A 180 9.15 14.33 -10.23
N GLY A 181 9.00 13.75 -11.43
CA GLY A 181 7.84 12.93 -11.76
C GLY A 181 7.66 11.76 -10.80
N SER A 182 8.71 10.97 -10.54
CA SER A 182 8.62 9.85 -9.58
C SER A 182 8.19 10.32 -8.18
N LEU A 183 8.73 11.45 -7.70
CA LEU A 183 8.37 12.04 -6.41
C LEU A 183 6.91 12.51 -6.39
N LEU A 184 6.45 13.19 -7.44
CA LEU A 184 5.05 13.60 -7.57
C LEU A 184 4.11 12.40 -7.58
N GLY A 185 4.46 11.35 -8.33
CA GLY A 185 3.69 10.10 -8.35
C GLY A 185 3.59 9.46 -6.97
N GLU A 186 4.69 9.47 -6.20
CA GLU A 186 4.66 8.95 -4.82
C GLU A 186 3.87 9.85 -3.86
N ALA A 187 3.93 11.17 -4.03
CA ALA A 187 3.17 12.13 -3.24
C ALA A 187 1.66 12.01 -3.49
N LEU A 188 1.25 11.86 -4.76
CA LEU A 188 -0.15 11.65 -5.16
C LEU A 188 -0.74 10.33 -4.66
N ARG A 189 0.09 9.35 -4.29
CA ARG A 189 -0.37 8.13 -3.60
C ARG A 189 -0.36 8.31 -2.09
N THR A 190 0.70 8.88 -1.55
CA THR A 190 0.95 8.91 -0.11
C THR A 190 0.09 9.92 0.62
N LEU A 191 0.04 11.18 0.15
CA LEU A 191 -0.64 12.24 0.90
C LEU A 191 -2.17 12.04 0.92
N PRO A 192 -2.83 11.72 -0.20
CA PRO A 192 -4.26 11.41 -0.17
C PRO A 192 -4.58 10.17 0.67
N PHE A 193 -3.70 9.17 0.63
CA PHE A 193 -3.85 7.97 1.45
C PHE A 193 -3.79 8.25 2.95
N LEU A 194 -2.87 9.12 3.40
CA LEU A 194 -2.79 9.52 4.81
C LEU A 194 -4.07 10.25 5.25
N ALA A 195 -4.61 11.14 4.41
CA ALA A 195 -5.88 11.82 4.69
C ALA A 195 -7.07 10.83 4.72
N PHE A 196 -7.17 9.95 3.73
CA PHE A 196 -8.22 8.93 3.67
C PHE A 196 -8.16 7.97 4.86
N SER A 197 -6.96 7.47 5.18
CA SER A 197 -6.81 6.52 6.28
C SER A 197 -7.14 7.12 7.64
N TYR A 198 -6.83 8.40 7.86
CA TYR A 198 -7.28 9.14 9.02
C TYR A 198 -8.81 9.23 9.08
N VAL A 199 -9.47 9.59 7.97
CA VAL A 199 -10.94 9.68 7.91
C VAL A 199 -11.62 8.37 8.26
N VAL A 200 -11.10 7.23 7.77
CA VAL A 200 -11.70 5.91 8.00
C VAL A 200 -11.80 5.58 9.49
N ASP A 201 -10.70 5.69 10.22
CA ASP A 201 -10.71 5.32 11.64
C ASP A 201 -11.27 6.42 12.54
N GLU A 202 -11.14 7.70 12.17
CA GLU A 202 -11.85 8.77 12.88
C GLU A 202 -13.37 8.56 12.83
N TRP A 203 -13.91 8.21 11.66
CA TRP A 203 -15.32 7.87 11.51
C TRP A 203 -15.69 6.64 12.36
N ARG A 204 -14.87 5.58 12.36
CA ARG A 204 -15.18 4.38 13.15
C ARG A 204 -15.15 4.63 14.65
N TRP A 205 -14.21 5.42 15.14
CA TRP A 205 -14.13 5.77 16.56
C TRP A 205 -15.34 6.60 16.97
N TYR A 206 -15.73 7.57 16.13
CA TYR A 206 -16.97 8.34 16.31
C TYR A 206 -18.20 7.43 16.39
N VAL A 207 -18.38 6.52 15.42
CA VAL A 207 -19.53 5.61 15.40
C VAL A 207 -19.53 4.61 16.55
N SER A 208 -18.36 4.19 17.00
CA SER A 208 -18.23 3.25 18.13
C SER A 208 -18.54 3.89 19.48
N ASN A 209 -18.59 5.23 19.55
CA ASN A 209 -18.90 5.96 20.77
C ASN A 209 -20.35 6.46 20.73
N GLU A 210 -21.26 5.75 21.38
CA GLU A 210 -22.70 6.10 21.43
C GLU A 210 -22.96 7.53 21.93
N ALA A 211 -22.08 8.06 22.78
CA ALA A 211 -22.17 9.44 23.26
C ALA A 211 -21.93 10.48 22.15
N ASP A 212 -21.14 10.13 21.13
CA ASP A 212 -20.80 11.03 20.03
C ASP A 212 -21.86 10.99 18.91
N THR A 213 -22.53 9.85 18.70
CA THR A 213 -23.61 9.67 17.71
C THR A 213 -24.99 10.06 18.25
N ASN A 214 -25.14 10.22 19.57
CA ASN A 214 -26.45 10.35 20.23
C ASN A 214 -27.44 9.23 19.88
N GLY A 215 -26.96 8.08 19.37
CA GLY A 215 -27.79 6.98 18.86
C GLY A 215 -28.53 7.26 17.54
N ASP A 216 -28.20 8.35 16.83
CA ASP A 216 -28.86 8.72 15.58
C ASP A 216 -28.15 8.11 14.35
N GLU A 217 -28.60 6.91 13.96
CA GLU A 217 -28.05 6.19 12.80
C GLU A 217 -28.31 6.90 11.45
N ASP A 218 -29.28 7.81 11.38
CA ASP A 218 -29.64 8.49 10.13
C ASP A 218 -28.56 9.49 9.67
N THR A 219 -27.66 9.89 10.58
CA THR A 219 -26.60 10.88 10.35
C THR A 219 -25.25 10.29 9.91
N LEU A 220 -25.06 8.98 10.07
CA LEU A 220 -23.77 8.30 9.90
C LEU A 220 -23.09 8.57 8.55
N ASN A 221 -23.88 8.62 7.47
CA ASN A 221 -23.37 8.89 6.13
C ASN A 221 -23.01 10.36 5.94
N ASP A 222 -23.73 11.28 6.59
CA ASP A 222 -23.42 12.70 6.54
C ASP A 222 -22.14 13.02 7.32
N ASP A 223 -21.92 12.37 8.47
CA ASP A 223 -20.69 12.48 9.26
C ASP A 223 -19.48 11.96 8.52
N TRP A 224 -19.63 10.83 7.82
CA TRP A 224 -18.60 10.33 6.89
C TRP A 224 -18.20 11.42 5.90
N TRP A 225 -19.18 12.04 5.22
CA TRP A 225 -18.89 13.08 4.23
C TRP A 225 -18.37 14.38 4.84
N GLN A 226 -18.70 14.70 6.09
CA GLN A 226 -18.09 15.82 6.82
C GLN A 226 -16.58 15.60 7.01
N LEU A 227 -16.19 14.39 7.42
CA LEU A 227 -14.79 14.01 7.57
C LEU A 227 -14.06 13.98 6.23
N VAL A 228 -14.66 13.38 5.18
CA VAL A 228 -14.09 13.37 3.82
C VAL A 228 -13.85 14.80 3.30
N ARG A 229 -14.83 15.70 3.45
CA ARG A 229 -14.66 17.11 3.05
C ARG A 229 -13.55 17.79 3.85
N ARG A 230 -13.50 17.56 5.16
CA ARG A 230 -12.55 18.22 6.06
C ARG A 230 -11.11 17.81 5.80
N TYR A 231 -10.85 16.51 5.66
CA TYR A 231 -9.48 15.98 5.63
C TYR A 231 -8.99 15.67 4.22
N GLN A 232 -9.86 15.23 3.31
CA GLN A 232 -9.47 14.93 1.92
C GLN A 232 -9.79 16.08 0.96
N GLY A 233 -10.67 17.02 1.34
CA GLY A 233 -11.12 18.09 0.44
C GLY A 233 -11.98 17.58 -0.71
N LEU A 234 -12.69 16.46 -0.51
CA LEU A 234 -13.51 15.79 -1.52
C LEU A 234 -15.01 15.90 -1.21
N SER A 235 -15.82 15.91 -2.26
CA SER A 235 -17.29 15.90 -2.18
C SER A 235 -17.87 14.72 -2.96
N PRO A 236 -19.07 14.24 -2.58
CA PRO A 236 -19.76 13.22 -3.36
C PRO A 236 -20.13 13.78 -4.74
N PRO A 237 -20.16 12.95 -5.79
CA PRO A 237 -20.55 13.38 -7.14
C PRO A 237 -22.04 13.72 -7.25
N GLU A 238 -22.87 13.18 -6.35
CA GLU A 238 -24.30 13.44 -6.29
C GLU A 238 -24.72 13.75 -4.84
N PRO A 239 -25.83 14.49 -4.64
CA PRO A 239 -26.38 14.70 -3.31
C PRO A 239 -26.65 13.37 -2.61
N ARG A 240 -26.08 13.18 -1.41
CA ARG A 240 -26.39 12.02 -0.57
C ARG A 240 -27.58 12.37 0.30
N ARG A 241 -28.51 11.43 0.41
CA ARG A 241 -29.69 11.53 1.27
C ARG A 241 -29.46 10.66 2.50
N GLY A 242 -28.79 11.21 3.52
CA GLY A 242 -28.51 10.62 4.85
C GLY A 242 -28.74 9.11 4.94
N ALA A 243 -29.74 8.72 5.74
CA ALA A 243 -30.16 7.35 6.03
C ALA A 243 -30.35 6.39 4.85
N SER A 244 -30.63 6.89 3.64
CA SER A 244 -30.81 6.02 2.46
C SER A 244 -29.49 5.58 1.82
N HIS A 245 -28.36 6.11 2.28
CA HIS A 245 -27.03 5.77 1.80
C HIS A 245 -26.12 5.36 2.95
N PHE A 246 -25.19 4.45 2.68
CA PHE A 246 -24.14 4.08 3.62
C PHE A 246 -22.82 3.89 2.87
N ASP A 247 -22.32 4.99 2.29
CA ASP A 247 -21.07 5.05 1.54
C ASP A 247 -19.84 4.47 2.27
N PRO A 248 -19.64 4.63 3.60
CA PRO A 248 -18.54 3.98 4.31
C PRO A 248 -18.50 2.45 4.11
N ALA A 249 -19.65 1.76 4.06
CA ALA A 249 -19.68 0.30 3.86
C ALA A 249 -19.24 -0.15 2.45
N SER A 250 -19.09 0.77 1.50
CA SER A 250 -18.48 0.45 0.20
C SER A 250 -16.99 0.14 0.30
N LYS A 251 -16.34 0.47 1.43
CA LYS A 251 -14.93 0.16 1.70
C LYS A 251 -14.83 -1.19 2.41
N HIS A 252 -14.04 -2.10 1.83
CA HIS A 252 -13.82 -3.46 2.33
C HIS A 252 -13.51 -3.54 3.84
N HIS A 253 -12.58 -2.70 4.31
CA HIS A 253 -12.15 -2.68 5.71
C HIS A 253 -13.26 -2.25 6.66
N LEU A 254 -14.14 -1.33 6.24
CA LEU A 254 -15.27 -0.91 7.06
C LEU A 254 -16.32 -2.02 7.15
N LEU A 255 -16.62 -2.68 6.02
CA LEU A 255 -17.55 -3.81 5.97
C LEU A 255 -17.09 -5.00 6.83
N LEU A 256 -15.78 -5.26 6.87
CA LEU A 256 -15.18 -6.35 7.66
C LEU A 256 -14.74 -5.94 9.07
N ASN A 257 -15.09 -4.73 9.52
CA ASN A 257 -14.67 -4.18 10.82
C ASN A 257 -13.15 -4.30 11.07
N SER A 258 -12.33 -4.09 10.04
CA SER A 258 -10.87 -4.19 10.11
C SER A 258 -10.23 -2.82 10.42
N PRO A 259 -9.37 -2.68 11.45
CA PRO A 259 -8.64 -1.43 11.80
C PRO A 259 -7.94 -0.82 10.58
N TYR A 260 -8.00 0.52 10.42
CA TYR A 260 -7.37 1.21 9.30
C TYR A 260 -6.14 2.06 9.68
N TRP A 261 -6.03 2.44 10.96
CA TRP A 261 -4.89 3.13 11.56
C TRP A 261 -3.55 2.42 11.36
N PRO A 262 -3.46 1.05 11.28
CA PRO A 262 -2.18 0.41 11.03
C PRO A 262 -1.59 0.84 9.69
N TYR A 263 -2.43 1.04 8.67
CA TYR A 263 -1.97 1.48 7.35
C TYR A 263 -1.45 2.92 7.36
N PHE A 264 -2.05 3.82 8.15
CA PHE A 264 -1.57 5.21 8.29
C PHE A 264 -0.15 5.21 8.87
N LEU A 265 0.06 4.51 9.98
CA LEU A 265 1.35 4.44 10.64
C LEU A 265 2.36 3.64 9.80
N ALA A 266 1.92 2.60 9.12
CA ALA A 266 2.76 1.79 8.26
C ALA A 266 3.27 2.56 7.05
N ARG A 267 2.46 3.46 6.48
CA ARG A 267 2.91 4.35 5.42
C ARG A 267 4.08 5.20 5.88
N LEU A 268 4.00 5.80 7.09
CA LEU A 268 5.10 6.58 7.66
C LEU A 268 6.32 5.69 7.96
N LEU A 269 6.09 4.55 8.59
CA LEU A 269 7.13 3.60 8.97
C LEU A 269 7.86 3.02 7.75
N SER A 270 7.17 2.80 6.63
CA SER A 270 7.77 2.30 5.39
C SER A 270 8.86 3.24 4.86
N PHE A 271 8.67 4.56 4.97
CA PHE A 271 9.69 5.55 4.62
C PHE A 271 10.84 5.57 5.63
N GLN A 272 10.56 5.42 6.92
CA GLN A 272 11.59 5.34 7.96
C GLN A 272 12.47 4.09 7.79
N LEU A 273 11.86 2.94 7.52
CA LEU A 273 12.55 1.69 7.22
C LEU A 273 13.41 1.84 5.97
N HIS A 274 12.83 2.34 4.88
CA HIS A 274 13.56 2.57 3.63
C HIS A 274 14.71 3.54 3.83
N GLU A 275 14.52 4.65 4.57
CA GLU A 275 15.58 5.59 4.92
C GLU A 275 16.72 4.94 5.70
N ALA A 276 16.39 4.20 6.77
CA ALA A 276 17.38 3.54 7.61
C ALA A 276 18.23 2.54 6.81
N PHE A 277 17.59 1.70 6.00
CA PHE A 277 18.27 0.70 5.19
C PHE A 277 19.07 1.31 4.03
N CYS A 278 18.57 2.39 3.44
CA CYS A 278 19.28 3.12 2.41
C CYS A 278 20.53 3.81 2.94
N LYS A 279 20.44 4.43 4.13
CA LYS A 279 21.61 5.00 4.79
C LYS A 279 22.66 3.94 5.13
N GLU A 280 22.24 2.75 5.56
CA GLU A 280 23.18 1.63 5.80
C GLU A 280 23.88 1.18 4.51
N LYS A 281 23.19 1.19 3.36
CA LYS A 281 23.76 0.77 2.07
C LYS A 281 24.64 1.84 1.43
N ASP A 282 24.14 3.07 1.33
CA ASP A 282 24.82 4.22 0.71
C ASP A 282 24.23 5.52 1.28
N PRO A 283 24.87 6.11 2.31
CA PRO A 283 24.43 7.34 2.95
C PRO A 283 24.36 8.56 2.01
N SER A 284 25.07 8.52 0.88
CA SER A 284 25.20 9.66 -0.04
C SER A 284 24.13 9.68 -1.13
N SER A 285 23.41 8.57 -1.32
CA SER A 285 22.42 8.44 -2.38
C SER A 285 21.10 9.13 -2.01
N PRO A 286 20.48 9.91 -2.92
CA PRO A 286 19.14 10.42 -2.72
C PRO A 286 18.15 9.28 -2.42
N LEU A 287 17.37 9.41 -1.34
CA LEU A 287 16.52 8.33 -0.83
C LEU A 287 15.56 7.74 -1.89
N HIS A 288 15.01 8.59 -2.75
CA HIS A 288 14.08 8.21 -3.81
C HIS A 288 14.74 7.45 -4.98
N LEU A 289 16.07 7.41 -5.04
CA LEU A 289 16.85 6.64 -6.02
C LEU A 289 17.47 5.39 -5.41
N CYS A 290 17.44 5.24 -4.09
CA CYS A 290 18.04 4.12 -3.40
C CYS A 290 17.31 2.80 -3.71
N SER A 291 18.06 1.70 -3.71
CA SER A 291 17.54 0.35 -3.63
C SER A 291 18.38 -0.49 -2.72
N ILE A 292 17.77 -1.27 -1.84
CA ILE A 292 18.50 -2.20 -0.96
C ILE A 292 18.89 -3.52 -1.66
N TYR A 293 18.50 -3.74 -2.93
CA TYR A 293 18.79 -4.96 -3.68
C TYR A 293 20.25 -5.41 -3.57
N GLY A 294 20.46 -6.71 -3.35
CA GLY A 294 21.79 -7.32 -3.23
C GLY A 294 22.55 -7.02 -1.93
N ASN A 295 21.97 -6.28 -0.97
CA ASN A 295 22.63 -5.95 0.28
C ASN A 295 22.25 -6.93 1.41
N LYS A 296 23.10 -7.93 1.64
CA LYS A 296 22.92 -8.93 2.70
C LYS A 296 23.06 -8.35 4.12
N ILE A 297 23.76 -7.24 4.31
CA ILE A 297 23.90 -6.58 5.62
C ILE A 297 22.55 -5.98 6.02
N VAL A 298 21.93 -5.22 5.11
CA VAL A 298 20.57 -4.70 5.27
C VAL A 298 19.60 -5.85 5.49
N GLY A 299 19.66 -6.88 4.65
CA GLY A 299 18.77 -8.03 4.80
C GLY A 299 18.92 -8.77 6.13
N LYS A 300 20.13 -8.82 6.71
CA LYS A 300 20.35 -9.36 8.06
C LYS A 300 19.70 -8.49 9.16
N LYS A 301 19.61 -7.17 8.97
CA LYS A 301 18.91 -6.28 9.93
C LYS A 301 17.39 -6.34 9.79
N LEU A 302 16.88 -6.65 8.60
CA LEU A 302 15.44 -6.77 8.33
C LEU A 302 14.84 -8.09 8.82
N ARG A 303 15.63 -9.17 8.90
CA ARG A 303 15.23 -10.47 9.47
C ARG A 303 15.43 -10.48 10.98
#